data_AF-A0A1Q2ME50-F1
#
_entry.id   AF-A0A1Q2ME50-F1
#
_cell.length_a   1.000
_cell.length_b   1.000
_cell.length_c   1.000
_cell.angle_alpha   90.00
_cell.angle_beta   90.00
_cell.angle_gamma   90.00
#
_symmetry.space_group_name_H-M   'P 1'
#
loop_
_entity.id
_entity.type
_entity.pdbx_description
1 polymer ?
#
loop_
_entity_poly.entity_id
_entity_poly.type
_entity_poly.pdbx_seq_one_letter_code
_entity_poly.pdbx_strand_id
1 'polypeptide(L)'
;MSQKIEIINIAVRLIVKAAVLAAGFSGTVRERSLKRLAGMDITEKDKELIFLRDKVTQLETQVSILQKALKKQNNKKRYIIREKLFILCYMETFQIPRRRVKEHLGIARSTLYRWLKNIEEKAQAVVPANMTPAELAALVWQITKANAGWGRFRVANQLKLLGIFLSASTVRNIRGFNSQVQLS
;
A
#
# COMPACT_ATOMS: atom_id res chain seq x y z
N MET A 1 23.29 -1.62 31.84
CA MET A 1 21.83 -1.92 31.86
C MET A 1 21.29 -2.62 30.60
N SER A 2 21.95 -2.56 29.42
CA SER A 2 21.33 -3.10 28.18
C SER A 2 21.36 -4.63 28.05
N GLN A 3 22.37 -5.33 28.60
CA GLN A 3 22.45 -6.79 28.52
C GLN A 3 21.30 -7.53 29.24
N LYS A 4 20.86 -7.03 30.41
CA LYS A 4 19.72 -7.62 31.12
C LYS A 4 18.42 -7.48 30.31
N ILE A 5 18.24 -6.36 29.62
CA ILE A 5 17.08 -6.10 28.76
C ILE A 5 17.10 -7.00 27.52
N GLU A 6 18.28 -7.23 26.93
CA GLU A 6 18.42 -8.17 25.79
C GLU A 6 18.13 -9.62 26.18
N ILE A 7 18.63 -10.07 27.33
CA ILE A 7 18.35 -11.43 27.84
C ILE A 7 16.85 -11.62 28.09
N ILE A 8 16.19 -10.62 28.70
CA ILE A 8 14.74 -10.64 28.92
C ILE A 8 13.97 -10.69 27.59
N ASN A 9 14.35 -9.88 26.61
CA ASN A 9 13.72 -9.89 25.28
C ASN A 9 13.92 -11.21 24.54
N ILE A 10 15.09 -11.82 24.64
CA ILE A 10 15.37 -13.14 24.06
C ILE A 10 14.52 -14.21 24.75
N ALA A 11 14.43 -14.19 26.08
CA ALA A 11 13.64 -15.13 26.87
C ALA A 11 12.14 -15.02 26.53
N VAL A 12 11.58 -13.82 26.52
CA VAL A 12 10.16 -13.58 26.15
C VAL A 12 9.89 -14.06 24.72
N ARG A 13 10.80 -13.81 23.79
CA ARG A 13 10.67 -14.25 22.39
C ARG A 13 10.71 -15.77 22.24
N LEU A 14 11.53 -16.46 23.05
CA LEU A 14 11.60 -17.91 23.09
C LEU A 14 10.33 -18.52 23.71
N ILE A 15 9.81 -17.94 24.79
CA ILE A 15 8.56 -18.38 25.43
C ILE A 15 7.38 -18.24 24.48
N VAL A 16 7.27 -17.11 23.78
CA VAL A 16 6.19 -16.89 22.79
C VAL A 16 6.33 -17.85 21.61
N LYS A 17 7.55 -18.11 21.12
CA LYS A 17 7.76 -19.12 20.08
C LYS A 17 7.35 -20.52 20.54
N ALA A 18 7.73 -20.91 21.76
CA ALA A 18 7.37 -22.19 22.33
C ALA A 18 5.84 -22.32 22.50
N ALA A 19 5.17 -21.26 22.97
CA ALA A 19 3.71 -21.23 23.10
C ALA A 19 3.00 -21.31 21.75
N VAL A 20 3.49 -20.63 20.71
CA VAL A 20 2.93 -20.71 19.36
C VAL A 20 3.17 -22.08 18.74
N LEU A 21 4.34 -22.69 18.95
CA LEU A 21 4.63 -24.05 18.50
C LEU A 21 3.76 -25.08 19.22
N ALA A 22 3.55 -24.93 20.53
CA ALA A 22 2.66 -25.78 21.33
C ALA A 22 1.18 -25.59 20.95
N ALA A 23 0.74 -24.37 20.65
CA ALA A 23 -0.60 -24.08 20.17
C ALA A 23 -0.83 -24.57 18.73
N GLY A 24 0.21 -24.55 17.89
CA GLY A 24 0.18 -25.05 16.52
C GLY A 24 0.16 -26.58 16.40
N PHE A 25 0.73 -27.28 17.38
CA PHE A 25 0.60 -28.73 17.54
C PHE A 25 -0.47 -29.03 18.58
N SER A 26 -1.75 -28.98 18.19
CA SER A 26 -2.81 -29.45 19.08
C SER A 26 -2.52 -30.91 19.45
N GLY A 27 -2.24 -31.16 20.74
CA GLY A 27 -1.88 -32.49 21.23
C GLY A 27 -2.91 -33.56 20.84
N THR A 28 -4.17 -33.15 20.68
CA THR A 28 -5.28 -33.97 20.19
C THR A 28 -5.16 -34.37 18.72
N VAL A 29 -4.69 -33.47 17.83
CA VAL A 29 -4.42 -33.81 16.43
C VAL A 29 -3.22 -34.75 16.34
N ARG A 30 -2.17 -34.49 17.13
CA ARG A 30 -0.99 -35.38 17.22
C ARG A 30 -1.39 -36.78 17.69
N GLU A 31 -2.17 -36.88 18.76
CA GLU A 31 -2.64 -38.16 19.29
C GLU A 31 -3.53 -38.91 18.28
N ARG A 32 -4.45 -38.22 17.61
CA ARG A 32 -5.29 -38.82 16.54
C ARG A 32 -4.45 -39.29 15.35
N SER A 33 -3.47 -38.50 14.93
CA SER A 33 -2.54 -38.90 13.86
C SER A 33 -1.67 -40.08 14.26
N LEU A 34 -1.21 -40.16 15.52
CA LEU A 34 -0.44 -41.31 16.02
C LEU A 34 -1.29 -42.57 16.10
N LYS A 35 -2.55 -42.46 16.54
CA LYS A 35 -3.51 -43.58 16.52
C LYS A 35 -3.80 -44.05 15.09
N ARG A 36 -3.92 -43.13 14.13
CA ARG A 36 -4.08 -43.44 12.70
C ARG A 36 -2.86 -44.15 12.13
N LEU A 37 -1.67 -43.63 12.41
CA LEU A 37 -0.39 -44.24 11.99
C LEU A 37 -0.19 -45.61 12.63
N ALA A 38 -0.59 -45.81 13.90
CA ALA A 38 -0.46 -47.11 14.56
C ALA A 38 -1.20 -48.24 13.83
N GLY A 39 -2.32 -47.95 13.16
CA GLY A 39 -3.12 -48.91 12.40
C GLY A 39 -2.74 -49.11 10.93
N MET A 40 -1.77 -48.35 10.39
CA MET A 40 -1.34 -48.44 9.00
C MET A 40 -0.24 -49.49 8.79
N ASP A 41 -0.22 -50.09 7.59
CA ASP A 41 0.87 -50.95 7.15
C ASP A 41 2.18 -50.16 6.99
N ILE A 42 3.31 -50.86 7.07
CA ILE A 42 4.66 -50.29 6.98
C ILE A 42 4.85 -49.58 5.64
N THR A 43 4.32 -50.16 4.55
CA THR A 43 4.48 -49.57 3.20
C THR A 43 3.67 -48.29 3.01
N GLU A 44 2.52 -48.16 3.66
CA GLU A 44 1.71 -46.95 3.63
C GLU A 44 2.33 -45.83 4.46
N LYS A 45 2.92 -46.18 5.61
CA LYS A 45 3.70 -45.24 6.43
C LYS A 45 4.84 -44.60 5.65
N ASP A 46 5.59 -45.41 4.89
CA ASP A 46 6.71 -44.90 4.10
C ASP A 46 6.26 -43.92 3.00
N LYS A 47 5.13 -44.20 2.34
CA LYS A 47 4.53 -43.29 1.35
C LYS A 47 4.09 -41.97 1.97
N GLU A 48 3.43 -42.01 3.13
CA GLU A 48 3.05 -40.81 3.87
C GLU A 48 4.29 -40.01 4.33
N LEU A 49 5.35 -40.70 4.76
CA LEU A 49 6.59 -40.06 5.19
C LEU A 49 7.28 -39.33 4.04
N ILE A 50 7.34 -39.93 2.85
CA ILE A 50 7.87 -39.30 1.63
C ILE A 50 7.02 -38.08 1.26
N PHE A 51 5.69 -38.21 1.22
CA PHE A 51 4.78 -37.11 0.90
C PHE A 51 4.90 -35.94 1.88
N LEU A 52 4.97 -36.23 3.18
CA LEU A 52 5.11 -35.21 4.21
C LEU A 52 6.47 -34.52 4.13
N ARG A 53 7.56 -35.25 3.86
CA ARG A 53 8.87 -34.65 3.62
C ARG A 53 8.83 -33.70 2.44
N ASP A 54 8.26 -34.14 1.32
CA ASP A 54 8.17 -33.31 0.11
C ASP A 54 7.38 -32.03 0.38
N LYS A 55 6.23 -32.13 1.06
CA LYS A 55 5.42 -30.99 1.48
C LYS A 55 6.16 -30.04 2.42
N VAL A 56 6.94 -30.56 3.37
CA VAL A 56 7.79 -29.73 4.25
C VAL A 56 8.83 -28.98 3.42
N THR A 57 9.52 -29.65 2.49
CA THR A 57 10.51 -28.98 1.62
C THR A 57 9.87 -27.90 0.74
N GLN A 58 8.67 -28.14 0.22
CA GLN A 58 7.91 -27.13 -0.55
C GLN A 58 7.54 -25.91 0.31
N LEU A 59 7.09 -26.13 1.55
CA LEU A 59 6.75 -25.03 2.46
C LEU A 59 8.01 -24.25 2.87
N GLU A 60 9.12 -24.93 3.15
CA GLU A 60 10.39 -24.29 3.48
C GLU A 60 10.91 -23.43 2.33
N THR A 61 10.83 -23.93 1.09
CA THR A 61 11.21 -23.15 -0.10
C THR A 61 10.31 -21.91 -0.27
N GLN A 62 8.99 -22.04 -0.14
CA GLN A 62 8.07 -20.90 -0.18
C GLN A 62 8.37 -19.86 0.91
N VAL A 63 8.57 -20.31 2.15
CA VAL A 63 8.93 -19.42 3.27
C VAL A 63 10.26 -18.72 2.99
N SER A 64 11.25 -19.42 2.44
CA SER A 64 12.54 -18.82 2.08
C SER A 64 12.41 -17.74 1.01
N ILE A 65 11.56 -17.95 0.00
CA ILE A 65 11.28 -16.97 -1.06
C ILE A 65 10.60 -15.73 -0.47
N LEU A 66 9.58 -15.93 0.38
CA LEU A 66 8.86 -14.84 1.04
C LEU A 66 9.78 -14.03 1.96
N GLN A 67 10.62 -14.70 2.75
CA GLN A 67 11.60 -14.02 3.60
C GLN A 67 12.62 -13.21 2.79
N LYS A 68 13.11 -13.76 1.67
CA LYS A 68 14.01 -13.03 0.75
C LYS A 68 13.31 -11.81 0.15
N ALA A 69 12.05 -11.95 -0.27
CA ALA A 69 11.25 -10.85 -0.79
C ALA A 69 11.04 -9.75 0.25
N LEU A 70 10.71 -10.11 1.50
CA LEU A 70 10.47 -9.18 2.59
C LEU A 70 11.76 -8.43 2.99
N LYS A 71 12.90 -9.12 3.07
CA LYS A 71 14.22 -8.48 3.26
C LYS A 71 14.54 -7.49 2.12
N LYS A 72 14.25 -7.85 0.88
CA LYS A 72 14.44 -6.97 -0.30
C LYS A 72 13.54 -5.73 -0.27
N GLN A 73 12.33 -5.84 0.29
CA GLN A 73 11.42 -4.70 0.48
C GLN A 73 11.91 -3.77 1.59
N ASN A 74 12.32 -4.32 2.75
CA ASN A 74 12.80 -3.53 3.88
C ASN A 74 14.12 -2.78 3.59
N ASN A 75 14.96 -3.29 2.69
CA ASN A 75 16.19 -2.59 2.28
C ASN A 75 15.96 -1.36 1.39
N LYS A 76 14.74 -1.14 0.88
CA LYS A 76 14.40 0.10 0.17
C LYS A 76 13.79 1.09 1.16
N LYS A 77 14.63 1.88 1.85
CA LYS A 77 14.19 3.09 2.55
C LYS A 77 13.56 4.03 1.51
N ARG A 78 12.26 3.89 1.30
CA ARG A 78 11.48 4.81 0.47
C ARG A 78 11.16 6.00 1.35
N TYR A 79 11.80 7.12 1.05
CA TYR A 79 11.47 8.38 1.70
C TYR A 79 9.96 8.67 1.54
N ILE A 80 9.30 8.91 2.66
CA ILE A 80 7.90 9.29 2.73
C ILE A 80 7.74 10.68 2.12
N ILE A 81 6.58 11.02 1.55
CA ILE A 81 6.32 12.34 0.95
C ILE A 81 6.64 13.47 1.95
N ARG A 82 6.27 13.31 3.22
CA ARG A 82 6.58 14.25 4.29
C ARG A 82 8.08 14.47 4.46
N GLU A 83 8.88 13.40 4.44
CA GLU A 83 10.34 13.49 4.56
C GLU A 83 10.94 14.19 3.34
N LYS A 84 10.46 13.89 2.14
CA LYS A 84 10.91 14.56 0.90
C LYS A 84 10.62 16.06 0.93
N LEU A 85 9.42 16.44 1.35
CA LEU A 85 9.02 17.84 1.47
C LEU A 85 9.85 18.55 2.54
N PHE A 86 10.04 17.92 3.70
CA PHE A 86 10.90 18.46 4.75
C PHE A 86 12.33 18.72 4.24
N ILE A 87 12.90 17.76 3.51
CA ILE A 87 14.22 17.89 2.90
C ILE A 87 14.27 19.05 1.89
N LEU A 88 13.26 19.17 1.03
CA LEU A 88 13.18 20.24 0.04
C LEU A 88 13.04 21.62 0.70
N CYS A 89 12.14 21.75 1.69
CA CYS A 89 11.99 22.98 2.47
C CYS A 89 13.29 23.33 3.20
N TYR A 90 13.96 22.36 3.82
CA TYR A 90 15.24 22.57 4.49
C TYR A 90 16.32 23.07 3.52
N MET A 91 16.40 22.49 2.32
CA MET A 91 17.33 22.98 1.29
C MET A 91 17.05 24.42 0.89
N GLU A 92 15.79 24.81 0.79
CA GLU A 92 15.37 26.17 0.44
C GLU A 92 15.66 27.16 1.58
N THR A 93 15.34 26.79 2.83
CA THR A 93 15.59 27.61 4.01
C THR A 93 17.09 27.91 4.20
N PHE A 94 17.94 26.90 4.02
CA PHE A 94 19.38 27.03 4.21
C PHE A 94 20.14 27.31 2.90
N GLN A 95 19.42 27.57 1.80
CA GLN A 95 19.98 27.85 0.48
C GLN A 95 21.07 26.84 0.05
N ILE A 96 20.85 25.56 0.35
CA ILE A 96 21.83 24.50 0.10
C ILE A 96 21.89 24.24 -1.41
N PRO A 97 23.07 24.42 -2.05
CA PRO A 97 23.20 24.13 -3.47
C PRO A 97 22.93 22.65 -3.73
N ARG A 98 22.16 22.33 -4.79
CA ARG A 98 21.86 20.94 -5.21
C ARG A 98 23.12 20.06 -5.39
N ARG A 99 24.28 20.69 -5.61
CA ARG A 99 25.59 20.03 -5.73
C ARG A 99 26.11 19.48 -4.40
N ARG A 100 25.83 20.15 -3.28
CA ARG A 100 26.30 19.82 -1.92
C ARG A 100 25.30 19.04 -1.08
N VAL A 101 24.18 18.62 -1.68
CA VAL A 101 23.12 17.86 -0.99
C VAL A 101 23.64 16.55 -0.38
N LYS A 102 24.62 15.91 -1.02
CA LYS A 102 25.24 14.70 -0.48
C LYS A 102 26.03 14.99 0.80
N GLU A 103 26.71 16.13 0.87
CA GLU A 103 27.55 16.54 1.99
C GLU A 103 26.70 16.93 3.21
N HIS A 104 25.62 17.69 2.99
CA HIS A 104 24.78 18.20 4.08
C HIS A 104 23.68 17.24 4.53
N LEU A 105 23.09 16.47 3.61
CA LEU A 105 21.87 15.69 3.87
C LEU A 105 22.09 14.18 3.71
N GLY A 106 23.27 13.75 3.24
CA GLY A 106 23.56 12.32 2.98
C GLY A 106 22.76 11.72 1.82
N ILE A 107 22.07 12.54 1.02
CA ILE A 107 21.21 12.09 -0.08
C ILE A 107 22.00 12.13 -1.39
N ALA A 108 21.96 11.03 -2.14
CA ALA A 108 22.55 10.99 -3.47
C ALA A 108 21.85 12.00 -4.41
N ARG A 109 22.64 12.75 -5.19
CA ARG A 109 22.13 13.76 -6.14
C ARG A 109 21.11 13.18 -7.13
N SER A 110 21.33 11.97 -7.60
CA SER A 110 20.42 11.25 -8.50
C SER A 110 19.03 11.02 -7.89
N THR A 111 18.97 10.73 -6.59
CA THR A 111 17.72 10.55 -5.85
C THR A 111 16.92 11.84 -5.79
N LEU A 112 17.58 12.97 -5.51
CA LEU A 112 16.95 14.29 -5.49
C LEU A 112 16.39 14.67 -6.86
N TYR A 113 17.19 14.52 -7.92
CA TYR A 113 16.73 14.82 -9.29
C TYR A 113 15.55 13.95 -9.70
N ARG A 114 15.52 12.69 -9.31
CA ARG A 114 14.36 11.81 -9.55
C ARG A 114 13.11 12.28 -8.81
N TRP A 115 13.24 12.87 -7.62
CA TRP A 115 12.08 13.42 -6.91
C TRP A 115 11.54 14.66 -7.61
N LEU A 116 12.41 15.58 -8.00
CA LEU A 116 12.03 16.80 -8.72
C LEU A 116 11.33 16.46 -10.05
N LYS A 117 11.93 15.57 -10.85
CA LYS A 117 11.34 15.10 -12.11
C LYS A 117 9.96 14.49 -11.92
N ASN A 118 9.79 13.63 -10.90
CA ASN A 118 8.50 13.02 -10.61
C ASN A 118 7.44 14.03 -10.14
N ILE A 119 7.83 15.16 -9.54
CA ILE A 119 6.91 16.23 -9.15
C ILE A 119 6.48 17.00 -10.41
N GLU A 120 7.42 17.33 -11.29
CA GLU A 120 7.15 18.00 -12.56
C GLU A 120 6.26 17.14 -13.49
N GLU A 121 6.58 15.85 -13.65
CA GLU A 121 5.78 14.92 -14.47
C GLU A 121 4.35 14.71 -13.91
N LYS A 122 4.19 14.74 -12.59
CA LYS A 122 2.86 14.67 -11.96
C LYS A 122 2.09 15.98 -12.07
N ALA A 123 2.77 17.12 -12.05
CA ALA A 123 2.14 18.42 -12.32
C ALA A 123 1.69 18.51 -13.79
N GLN A 124 2.44 17.89 -14.70
CA GLN A 124 2.10 17.74 -16.11
C GLN A 124 1.17 16.54 -16.38
N ALA A 125 0.38 16.11 -15.39
CA ALA A 125 -0.51 14.96 -15.54
C ALA A 125 -1.31 15.03 -16.85
N VAL A 126 -1.11 14.01 -17.68
CA VAL A 126 -1.84 13.75 -18.92
C VAL A 126 -3.33 13.91 -18.63
N VAL A 127 -3.98 14.83 -19.34
CA VAL A 127 -5.43 15.03 -19.26
C VAL A 127 -6.08 13.66 -19.52
N PRO A 128 -6.85 13.10 -18.57
CA PRO A 128 -7.45 11.80 -18.76
C PRO A 128 -8.40 11.87 -19.95
N ALA A 129 -8.30 10.93 -20.90
CA ALA A 129 -9.11 10.91 -22.12
C ALA A 129 -10.63 10.95 -21.86
N ASN A 130 -11.06 10.58 -20.65
CA ASN A 130 -12.46 10.57 -20.21
C ASN A 130 -12.89 11.87 -19.52
N MET A 131 -12.16 12.97 -19.69
CA MET A 131 -12.53 14.25 -19.10
C MET A 131 -13.80 14.78 -19.77
N THR A 132 -14.79 15.15 -18.96
CA THR A 132 -16.00 15.80 -19.48
C THR A 132 -15.61 17.10 -20.18
N PRO A 133 -16.12 17.39 -21.39
CA PRO A 133 -15.87 18.66 -22.06
C PRO A 133 -16.15 19.85 -21.14
N ALA A 134 -15.29 20.87 -21.18
CA ALA A 134 -15.38 22.02 -20.29
C ALA A 134 -16.74 22.73 -20.38
N GLU A 135 -17.33 22.77 -21.58
CA GLU A 135 -18.67 23.32 -21.84
C GLU A 135 -19.75 22.61 -21.04
N LEU A 136 -19.67 21.28 -20.96
CA LEU A 136 -20.64 20.45 -20.26
C LEU A 136 -20.47 20.59 -18.73
N ALA A 137 -19.24 20.76 -18.24
CA ALA A 137 -19.00 21.11 -16.84
C ALA A 137 -19.53 22.51 -16.49
N ALA A 138 -19.37 23.49 -17.38
CA ALA A 138 -19.90 24.84 -17.21
C ALA A 138 -21.44 24.84 -17.18
N LEU A 139 -22.09 24.05 -18.04
CA LEU A 139 -23.54 23.90 -18.06
C LEU A 139 -24.07 23.24 -16.79
N VAL A 140 -23.42 22.17 -16.31
CA VAL A 140 -23.74 21.56 -15.00
C VAL A 140 -23.65 22.60 -13.88
N TRP A 141 -22.61 23.43 -13.90
CA TRP A 141 -22.41 24.48 -12.91
C TRP A 141 -23.52 25.55 -12.97
N GLN A 142 -23.85 26.05 -14.16
CA GLN A 142 -24.93 27.03 -14.35
C GLN A 142 -26.26 26.52 -13.82
N ILE A 143 -26.61 25.26 -14.10
CA ILE A 143 -27.85 24.63 -13.59
C ILE A 143 -27.82 24.54 -12.06
N THR A 144 -26.70 24.12 -11.47
CA THR A 144 -26.56 24.03 -10.01
C THR A 144 -26.59 25.39 -9.32
N LYS A 145 -26.01 26.43 -9.94
CA LYS A 145 -25.98 27.80 -9.42
C LYS A 145 -27.37 28.44 -9.49
N ALA A 146 -28.09 28.25 -10.60
CA ALA A 146 -29.47 28.71 -10.76
C ALA A 146 -30.44 28.01 -9.79
N ASN A 147 -30.10 26.80 -9.33
CA ASN A 147 -30.96 25.98 -8.49
C ASN A 147 -30.22 25.48 -7.22
N ALA A 148 -29.95 26.39 -6.28
CA ALA A 148 -29.14 26.13 -5.09
C ALA A 148 -29.62 24.96 -4.19
N GLY A 149 -30.89 24.55 -4.30
CA GLY A 149 -31.47 23.42 -3.57
C GLY A 149 -31.41 22.07 -4.30
N TRP A 150 -30.88 22.00 -5.52
CA TRP A 150 -30.90 20.76 -6.30
C TRP A 150 -29.74 19.82 -5.93
N GLY A 151 -30.10 18.58 -5.60
CA GLY A 151 -29.15 17.48 -5.41
C GLY A 151 -28.63 16.92 -6.74
N ARG A 152 -27.50 16.20 -6.67
CA ARG A 152 -26.79 15.62 -7.84
C ARG A 152 -27.67 14.79 -8.79
N PHE A 153 -28.66 14.07 -8.26
CA PHE A 153 -29.58 13.25 -9.05
C PHE A 153 -30.57 14.08 -9.87
N ARG A 154 -31.05 15.20 -9.32
CA ARG A 154 -31.98 16.10 -10.02
C ARG A 154 -31.30 16.78 -11.20
N VAL A 155 -30.06 17.22 -11.01
CA VAL A 155 -29.25 17.83 -12.07
C VAL A 155 -28.94 16.81 -13.17
N ALA A 156 -28.55 15.58 -12.82
CA ALA A 156 -28.32 14.51 -13.79
C ALA A 156 -29.59 14.16 -14.59
N ASN A 157 -30.75 14.11 -13.94
CA ASN A 157 -32.03 13.86 -14.61
C ASN A 157 -32.43 15.00 -15.55
N GLN A 158 -32.19 16.26 -15.18
CA GLN A 158 -32.44 17.41 -16.05
C GLN A 158 -31.58 17.35 -17.31
N LEU A 159 -30.31 16.97 -17.17
CA LEU A 159 -29.40 16.79 -18.31
C LEU A 159 -29.84 15.64 -19.20
N LYS A 160 -30.37 14.56 -18.61
CA LYS A 160 -30.96 13.44 -19.35
C LYS A 160 -32.17 13.89 -20.19
N LEU A 161 -32.99 14.82 -19.69
CA LEU A 161 -34.10 15.40 -20.47
C LEU A 161 -33.61 16.22 -21.67
N LEU A 162 -32.43 16.85 -21.56
CA LEU A 162 -31.78 17.57 -22.66
C LEU A 162 -31.03 16.63 -23.63
N GLY A 163 -31.15 15.32 -23.48
CA GLY A 163 -30.45 14.31 -24.30
C GLY A 163 -28.99 14.06 -23.90
N ILE A 164 -28.52 14.65 -22.80
CA ILE A 164 -27.13 14.52 -22.33
C ILE A 164 -27.08 13.53 -21.17
N PHE A 165 -26.50 12.36 -21.39
CA PHE A 165 -26.35 11.36 -20.33
C PHE A 165 -25.13 11.66 -19.44
N LEU A 166 -25.40 12.01 -18.18
CA LEU A 166 -24.37 12.18 -17.15
C LEU A 166 -24.75 11.44 -15.88
N SER A 167 -23.81 10.69 -15.32
CA SER A 167 -24.02 10.01 -14.05
C SER A 167 -24.05 11.01 -12.89
N ALA A 168 -24.83 10.70 -11.85
CA ALA A 168 -24.91 11.55 -10.66
C ALA A 168 -23.56 11.63 -9.90
N SER A 169 -22.67 10.65 -10.05
CA SER A 169 -21.29 10.72 -9.55
C SER A 169 -20.44 11.71 -10.35
N THR A 170 -20.60 11.75 -11.68
CA THR A 170 -19.92 12.75 -12.53
C THR A 170 -20.33 14.17 -12.16
N VAL A 171 -21.62 14.43 -11.95
CA VAL A 171 -22.13 15.74 -11.49
C VAL A 171 -21.51 16.15 -10.14
N ARG A 172 -21.37 15.20 -9.20
CA ARG A 172 -20.71 15.44 -7.92
C ARG A 172 -19.24 15.81 -8.09
N ASN A 173 -18.53 15.10 -8.95
CA ASN A 173 -17.11 15.35 -9.20
C ASN A 173 -16.89 16.75 -9.81
N ILE A 174 -17.73 17.15 -10.77
CA ILE A 174 -17.70 18.50 -11.36
C ILE A 174 -17.97 19.57 -10.29
N ARG A 175 -19.00 19.37 -9.46
CA ARG A 175 -19.32 20.30 -8.37
C ARG A 175 -18.19 20.38 -7.33
N GLY A 176 -17.55 19.26 -7.01
CA GLY A 176 -16.44 19.21 -6.05
C GLY A 176 -15.13 19.81 -6.56
N PHE A 177 -14.87 19.71 -7.87
CA PHE A 177 -13.65 20.25 -8.50
C PHE A 177 -13.69 21.78 -8.58
N ASN A 178 -14.82 22.39 -8.97
CA ASN A 178 -14.92 23.85 -9.06
C ASN A 178 -14.90 24.58 -7.71
N SER A 179 -15.32 23.92 -6.61
CA SER A 179 -15.17 24.49 -5.27
C SER A 179 -13.71 24.69 -4.85
N GLN A 180 -12.77 23.92 -5.44
CA GLN A 180 -11.34 24.04 -5.17
C GLN A 180 -10.68 25.12 -6.03
N VAL A 181 -11.21 25.38 -7.22
CA VAL A 181 -10.69 26.39 -8.17
C VAL A 181 -11.06 27.83 -7.75
N GLN A 182 -12.09 28.02 -6.93
CA GLN A 182 -12.47 29.35 -6.40
C GLN A 182 -11.73 29.76 -5.11
N LEU A 183 -10.90 28.88 -4.53
CA LEU A 183 -10.09 29.17 -3.32
C LEU A 183 -8.60 29.45 -3.65
N SER A 184 -8.29 29.61 -4.92
CA SER A 184 -6.98 29.95 -5.48
C SER A 184 -7.11 31.15 -6.40
#